data_AF-A0A5C4K100-F1
#
_entry.id   AF-A0A5C4K100-F1
#
_cell.length_a   1.000
_cell.length_b   1.000
_cell.length_c   1.000
_cell.angle_alpha   90.00
_cell.angle_beta   90.00
_cell.angle_gamma   90.00
#
_symmetry.space_group_name_H-M   'P 1'
#
loop_
_entity.id
_entity.type
_entity.pdbx_description
1 polymer ?
#
loop_
_entity_poly.entity_id
_entity_poly.type
_entity_poly.pdbx_seq_one_letter_code
_entity_poly.pdbx_strand_id
1 'polypeptide(L)'
;METGPKSPVLRQGRIIVPGSSRQLAAYGLFLPQPDQHRILHSGSRTFHAKALEHELLWISFDELCAPGTTSDDYTGLAAGPELCVIDGVPAPEAADAGFRAEAWEQFAAVLAVLAARNATVFIVGNRRMEWAAASSAAQDALLRASLDGISRLLAGLKRIESDETVAVEGVSGS
;
A
#
# COMPACT_ATOMS: atom_id res chain seq x y z
N MET A 1 8.05 -10.74 31.66
CA MET A 1 8.94 -10.23 30.60
C MET A 1 8.06 -9.78 29.45
N GLU A 2 8.38 -8.61 28.92
CA GLU A 2 7.50 -7.69 28.20
C GLU A 2 6.82 -8.28 26.96
N THR A 3 5.50 -8.10 26.85
CA THR A 3 4.83 -7.98 25.56
C THR A 3 4.15 -6.63 25.54
N GLY A 4 4.93 -5.57 25.34
CA GLY A 4 4.36 -4.33 24.81
C GLY A 4 3.64 -4.64 23.49
N PRO A 5 2.56 -3.93 23.15
CA PRO A 5 1.84 -4.18 21.91
C PRO A 5 2.83 -4.11 20.74
N LYS A 6 3.06 -5.24 20.06
CA LYS A 6 3.86 -5.27 18.84
C LYS A 6 3.23 -4.27 17.88
N SER A 7 4.00 -3.27 17.47
CA SER A 7 3.53 -2.30 16.48
C SER A 7 3.02 -3.07 15.26
N PRO A 8 1.84 -2.73 14.71
CA PRO A 8 1.31 -3.40 13.55
C PRO A 8 2.33 -3.27 12.41
N VAL A 9 2.66 -4.39 11.77
CA VAL A 9 3.58 -4.47 10.63
C VAL A 9 2.96 -5.37 9.58
N LEU A 10 3.02 -4.97 8.32
CA LEU A 10 2.62 -5.81 7.20
C LEU A 10 3.69 -6.89 6.99
N ARG A 11 3.29 -8.14 7.17
CA ARG A 11 4.19 -9.30 7.11
C ARG A 11 4.19 -9.98 5.75
N GLN A 12 3.17 -9.72 4.94
CA GLN A 12 2.93 -10.40 3.67
C GLN A 12 2.70 -9.39 2.56
N GLY A 13 3.26 -9.69 1.38
CA GLY A 13 3.21 -8.82 0.21
C GLY A 13 4.55 -8.14 -0.09
N ARG A 14 4.54 -7.16 -0.99
CA ARG A 14 5.75 -6.61 -1.62
C ARG A 14 5.57 -5.14 -1.97
N ILE A 15 6.70 -4.42 -2.02
CA ILE A 15 6.76 -3.12 -2.67
C ILE A 15 7.38 -3.35 -4.05
N ILE A 16 6.68 -3.00 -5.12
CA ILE A 16 7.10 -3.24 -6.50
C ILE A 16 7.33 -1.90 -7.21
N VAL A 17 8.56 -1.72 -7.68
CA VAL A 17 9.00 -0.55 -8.46
C VAL A 17 9.82 -1.05 -9.66
N PRO A 18 9.59 -0.55 -10.88
CA PRO A 18 8.63 0.49 -11.28
C PRO A 18 7.18 -0.01 -11.44
N GLY A 19 6.86 -1.24 -11.00
CA GLY A 19 5.50 -1.76 -11.12
C GLY A 19 5.14 -2.21 -12.52
N SER A 20 6.13 -2.67 -13.30
CA SER A 20 5.90 -3.11 -14.67
C SER A 20 4.98 -4.34 -14.71
N SER A 21 4.27 -4.52 -15.83
CA SER A 21 3.39 -5.68 -16.03
C SER A 21 4.13 -7.02 -15.85
N ARG A 22 5.42 -7.09 -16.19
CA ARG A 22 6.23 -8.30 -16.02
C ARG A 22 6.51 -8.60 -14.54
N GLN A 23 6.85 -7.58 -13.75
CA GLN A 23 7.03 -7.74 -12.30
C GLN A 23 5.73 -8.16 -11.61
N LEU A 24 4.60 -7.58 -12.01
CA LEU A 24 3.28 -7.93 -11.47
C LEU A 24 2.89 -9.36 -11.86
N ALA A 25 3.08 -9.75 -13.14
CA ALA A 25 2.70 -11.06 -13.65
C ALA A 25 3.41 -12.21 -12.94
N ALA A 26 4.64 -12.00 -12.47
CA ALA A 26 5.36 -13.02 -11.71
C ALA A 26 4.79 -13.30 -10.32
N TYR A 27 3.92 -12.42 -9.81
CA TYR A 27 3.13 -12.64 -8.61
C TYR A 27 1.66 -12.96 -8.93
N GLY A 28 1.35 -13.31 -10.19
CA GLY A 28 -0.01 -13.58 -10.65
C GLY A 28 -0.90 -12.33 -10.72
N LEU A 29 -0.30 -11.13 -10.66
CA LEU A 29 -1.02 -9.86 -10.72
C LEU A 29 -1.02 -9.34 -12.16
N PHE A 30 -2.20 -9.12 -12.71
CA PHE A 30 -2.38 -8.55 -14.04
C PHE A 30 -3.16 -7.26 -13.91
N LEU A 31 -2.75 -6.22 -14.64
CA LEU A 31 -3.45 -4.95 -14.61
C LEU A 31 -4.93 -5.19 -14.97
N PRO A 32 -5.88 -4.76 -14.12
CA PRO A 32 -7.28 -4.93 -14.41
C PRO A 32 -7.69 -4.19 -15.68
N GLN A 33 -8.57 -4.81 -16.46
CA GLN A 33 -9.21 -4.18 -17.58
C GLN A 33 -10.32 -3.23 -17.10
N PRO A 34 -10.68 -2.18 -17.85
CA PRO A 34 -11.68 -1.20 -17.43
C PRO A 34 -13.06 -1.79 -17.09
N ASP A 35 -13.45 -2.90 -17.74
CA ASP A 35 -14.68 -3.64 -17.49
C ASP A 35 -14.67 -4.43 -16.17
N GLN A 36 -13.50 -4.61 -15.56
CA GLN A 36 -13.33 -5.20 -14.23
C GLN A 36 -13.45 -4.17 -13.10
N HIS A 37 -13.57 -2.88 -13.42
CA HIS A 37 -13.73 -1.84 -12.41
C HIS A 37 -15.03 -2.07 -11.63
N ARG A 38 -14.96 -1.95 -10.31
CA ARG A 38 -16.08 -2.20 -9.40
C ARG A 38 -16.17 -1.10 -8.36
N ILE A 39 -17.36 -0.95 -7.83
CA ILE A 39 -17.64 -0.03 -6.74
C ILE A 39 -17.53 -0.80 -5.43
N LEU A 40 -16.72 -0.27 -4.50
CA LEU A 40 -16.60 -0.77 -3.14
C LEU A 40 -17.26 0.23 -2.19
N HIS A 41 -18.27 -0.20 -1.45
CA HIS A 41 -18.87 0.58 -0.38
C HIS A 41 -18.16 0.28 0.94
N SER A 42 -17.64 1.32 1.61
CA SER A 42 -16.91 1.15 2.86
C SER A 42 -17.12 2.39 3.74
N GLY A 43 -17.66 2.17 4.94
CA GLY A 43 -18.11 3.25 5.82
C GLY A 43 -19.14 4.15 5.14
N SER A 44 -18.89 5.46 5.16
CA SER A 44 -19.74 6.45 4.49
C SER A 44 -19.36 6.70 3.03
N ARG A 45 -18.26 6.09 2.58
CA ARG A 45 -17.64 6.38 1.29
C ARG A 45 -17.83 5.26 0.29
N THR A 46 -17.76 5.66 -0.97
CA THR A 46 -17.76 4.78 -2.12
C THR A 46 -16.41 4.92 -2.80
N PHE A 47 -15.71 3.79 -2.99
CA PHE A 47 -14.40 3.72 -3.61
C PHE A 47 -14.50 3.05 -4.99
N HIS A 48 -13.81 3.61 -5.97
CA HIS A 48 -13.68 3.05 -7.30
C HIS A 48 -12.48 2.10 -7.38
N ALA A 49 -12.73 0.82 -7.14
CA ALA A 49 -11.72 -0.22 -7.29
C ALA A 49 -11.52 -0.55 -8.79
N LYS A 50 -10.27 -0.76 -9.18
CA LYS A 50 -9.92 -1.28 -10.52
C LYS A 50 -10.29 -2.74 -10.68
N ALA A 51 -10.25 -3.50 -9.59
CA ALA A 51 -10.81 -4.84 -9.51
C ALA A 51 -11.29 -5.10 -8.08
N LEU A 52 -12.42 -5.79 -7.96
CA LEU A 52 -12.93 -6.28 -6.68
C LEU A 52 -13.48 -7.68 -6.90
N GLU A 53 -12.73 -8.66 -6.40
CA GLU A 53 -13.09 -10.07 -6.38
C GLU A 53 -13.18 -10.54 -4.91
N HIS A 54 -13.53 -11.81 -4.68
CA HIS A 54 -13.65 -12.35 -3.33
C HIS A 54 -12.33 -12.26 -2.52
N GLU A 55 -11.19 -12.47 -3.20
CA GLU A 55 -9.86 -12.54 -2.57
C GLU A 55 -8.92 -11.39 -2.96
N LEU A 56 -9.27 -10.60 -3.98
CA LEU A 56 -8.47 -9.49 -4.50
C LEU A 56 -9.22 -8.16 -4.45
N LEU A 57 -8.60 -7.16 -3.83
CA LEU A 57 -8.90 -5.74 -4.05
C LEU A 57 -7.74 -5.10 -4.81
N TRP A 58 -8.05 -4.44 -5.94
CA TRP A 58 -7.11 -3.57 -6.63
C TRP A 58 -7.65 -2.15 -6.64
N ILE A 59 -6.92 -1.20 -6.06
CA ILE A 59 -7.34 0.20 -5.93
C ILE A 59 -6.15 1.14 -6.09
N SER A 60 -6.38 2.36 -6.56
CA SER A 60 -5.31 3.35 -6.70
C SER A 60 -5.05 4.09 -5.38
N PHE A 61 -3.82 4.58 -5.21
CA PHE A 61 -3.46 5.50 -4.13
C PHE A 61 -4.36 6.73 -4.11
N ASP A 62 -4.61 7.31 -5.28
CA ASP A 62 -5.41 8.53 -5.43
C ASP A 62 -6.85 8.33 -4.96
N GLU A 63 -7.45 7.18 -5.28
CA GLU A 63 -8.82 6.85 -4.85
C GLU A 63 -8.91 6.65 -3.33
N LEU A 64 -7.95 5.93 -2.75
CA LEU A 64 -7.90 5.74 -1.29
C LEU A 64 -7.72 7.08 -0.56
N CYS A 65 -6.76 7.88 -1.02
CA CYS A 65 -6.35 9.11 -0.36
C CYS A 65 -7.09 10.36 -0.86
N ALA A 66 -8.20 10.17 -1.56
CA ALA A 66 -8.97 11.26 -2.11
C ALA A 66 -9.48 12.19 -0.98
N PRO A 67 -9.65 13.50 -1.26
CA PRO A 67 -10.04 14.46 -0.24
C PRO A 67 -11.32 14.04 0.49
N GLY A 68 -11.38 14.30 1.79
CA GLY A 68 -12.53 13.98 2.64
C GLY A 68 -12.65 12.52 3.05
N THR A 69 -11.66 11.65 2.76
CA THR A 69 -11.65 10.29 3.32
C THR A 69 -11.24 10.37 4.78
N THR A 70 -11.94 9.62 5.63
CA THR A 70 -11.59 9.47 7.04
C THR A 70 -11.12 8.05 7.31
N SER A 71 -10.41 7.86 8.43
CA SER A 71 -9.98 6.53 8.85
C SER A 71 -11.14 5.55 9.09
N ASP A 72 -12.32 6.04 9.46
CA ASP A 72 -13.54 5.25 9.65
C ASP A 72 -14.07 4.69 8.32
N ASP A 73 -13.84 5.39 7.21
CA ASP A 73 -14.23 4.93 5.88
C ASP A 73 -13.45 3.69 5.42
N TYR A 74 -12.35 3.33 6.09
CA TYR A 74 -11.60 2.11 5.79
C TYR A 74 -12.07 0.88 6.58
N THR A 75 -13.09 1.01 7.43
CA THR A 75 -13.65 -0.12 8.19
C THR A 75 -14.15 -1.25 7.29
N GLY A 76 -14.74 -0.95 6.13
CA GLY A 76 -15.17 -1.96 5.15
C GLY A 76 -13.99 -2.68 4.48
N LEU A 77 -12.81 -2.02 4.37
CA LEU A 77 -11.58 -2.71 3.96
C LEU A 77 -11.14 -3.74 5.01
N ALA A 78 -11.48 -3.56 6.29
CA ALA A 78 -11.10 -4.50 7.34
C ALA A 78 -11.76 -5.89 7.15
N ALA A 79 -12.98 -5.92 6.60
CA ALA A 79 -13.73 -7.15 6.33
C ALA A 79 -13.56 -7.68 4.89
N GLY A 80 -12.77 -6.97 4.07
CA GLY A 80 -12.66 -7.22 2.63
C GLY A 80 -11.68 -8.33 2.23
N PRO A 81 -11.24 -8.33 0.96
CA PRO A 81 -10.40 -9.40 0.39
C PRO A 81 -9.04 -9.56 1.08
N GLU A 82 -8.50 -10.77 1.13
CA GLU A 82 -7.23 -11.08 1.81
C GLU A 82 -5.99 -10.46 1.13
N LEU A 83 -6.07 -10.25 -0.18
CA LEU A 83 -5.01 -9.66 -0.99
C LEU A 83 -5.44 -8.27 -1.51
N CYS A 84 -4.58 -7.28 -1.28
CA CYS A 84 -4.81 -5.89 -1.65
C CYS A 84 -3.63 -5.37 -2.49
N VAL A 85 -3.94 -4.83 -3.67
CA VAL A 85 -2.99 -4.13 -4.54
C VAL A 85 -3.32 -2.66 -4.51
N ILE A 86 -2.37 -1.84 -4.05
CA ILE A 86 -2.47 -0.38 -4.08
C ILE A 86 -1.51 0.13 -5.14
N ASP A 87 -2.05 0.65 -6.25
CA ASP A 87 -1.25 1.09 -7.39
C ASP A 87 -1.18 2.62 -7.55
N GLY A 88 -0.17 3.07 -8.31
CA GLY A 88 0.05 4.49 -8.56
C GLY A 88 0.54 5.24 -7.32
N VAL A 89 1.19 4.55 -6.37
CA VAL A 89 1.73 5.18 -5.18
C VAL A 89 2.90 6.08 -5.59
N PRO A 90 2.84 7.40 -5.29
CA PRO A 90 3.91 8.33 -5.65
C PRO A 90 5.17 8.05 -4.81
N ALA A 91 6.34 8.43 -5.32
CA ALA A 91 7.53 8.48 -4.47
C ALA A 91 7.35 9.58 -3.40
N PRO A 92 7.60 9.29 -2.12
CA PRO A 92 7.45 10.26 -1.04
C PRO A 92 8.53 11.33 -1.14
N GLU A 93 8.14 12.60 -1.08
CA GLU A 93 9.03 13.74 -1.13
C GLU A 93 8.93 14.55 0.18
N ALA A 94 10.04 15.06 0.69
CA ALA A 94 10.07 15.83 1.95
C ALA A 94 9.27 17.15 1.89
N ALA A 95 8.96 17.59 0.67
CA ALA A 95 8.19 18.80 0.38
C ALA A 95 6.68 18.54 0.17
N ASP A 96 6.20 17.31 0.37
CA ASP A 96 4.78 16.88 0.24
C ASP A 96 3.86 17.49 1.33
N ALA A 97 4.06 18.73 1.72
CA ALA A 97 3.25 19.41 2.74
C ALA A 97 1.81 19.72 2.26
N GLY A 98 0.94 20.10 3.19
CA GLY A 98 -0.45 20.45 2.91
C GLY A 98 -1.27 19.25 2.43
N PHE A 99 -1.94 19.38 1.28
CA PHE A 99 -2.83 18.34 0.75
C PHE A 99 -2.15 16.97 0.57
N ARG A 100 -0.87 16.95 0.19
CA ARG A 100 -0.12 15.69 0.06
C ARG A 100 0.19 15.05 1.42
N ALA A 101 0.34 15.83 2.49
CA ALA A 101 0.57 15.32 3.83
C ALA A 101 -0.70 14.64 4.39
N GLU A 102 -1.87 15.21 4.11
CA GLU A 102 -3.17 14.59 4.40
C GLU A 102 -3.33 13.26 3.65
N ALA A 103 -2.97 13.22 2.36
CA ALA A 103 -2.99 11.96 1.59
C ALA A 103 -2.06 10.89 2.20
N TRP A 104 -0.87 11.28 2.68
CA TRP A 104 0.04 10.36 3.37
C TRP A 104 -0.50 9.88 4.73
N GLU A 105 -1.19 10.74 5.47
CA GLU A 105 -1.88 10.32 6.71
C GLU A 105 -2.96 9.29 6.41
N GLN A 106 -3.79 9.54 5.38
CA GLN A 106 -4.82 8.61 4.94
C GLN A 106 -4.23 7.27 4.49
N PHE A 107 -3.14 7.31 3.73
CA PHE A 107 -2.43 6.10 3.33
C PHE A 107 -1.89 5.31 4.54
N ALA A 108 -1.33 5.99 5.55
CA ALA A 108 -0.90 5.35 6.79
C ALA A 108 -2.07 4.66 7.52
N ALA A 109 -3.24 5.30 7.56
CA ALA A 109 -4.46 4.73 8.16
C ALA A 109 -4.92 3.46 7.41
N VAL A 110 -4.94 3.46 6.07
CA VAL A 110 -5.26 2.27 5.27
C VAL A 110 -4.29 1.12 5.59
N LEU A 111 -2.99 1.40 5.58
CA LEU A 111 -1.97 0.38 5.86
C LEU A 111 -2.11 -0.19 7.28
N ALA A 112 -2.48 0.64 8.25
CA ALA A 112 -2.73 0.18 9.62
C ALA A 112 -3.93 -0.79 9.70
N VAL A 113 -5.02 -0.49 8.99
CA VAL A 113 -6.19 -1.38 8.88
C VAL A 113 -5.81 -2.71 8.21
N LEU A 114 -5.05 -2.65 7.11
CA LEU A 114 -4.58 -3.85 6.41
C LEU A 114 -3.61 -4.69 7.26
N ALA A 115 -2.75 -4.04 8.03
CA ALA A 115 -1.83 -4.70 8.96
C ALA A 115 -2.58 -5.38 10.12
N ALA A 116 -3.61 -4.73 10.68
CA ALA A 116 -4.39 -5.25 11.79
C ALA A 116 -5.09 -6.58 11.45
N ARG A 117 -5.48 -6.77 10.19
CA ARG A 117 -6.09 -8.02 9.69
C ARG A 117 -5.10 -8.97 9.02
N ASN A 118 -3.81 -8.64 9.00
CA ASN A 118 -2.77 -9.45 8.36
C ASN A 118 -3.03 -9.73 6.86
N ALA A 119 -3.54 -8.72 6.13
CA ALA A 119 -3.73 -8.83 4.68
C ALA A 119 -2.39 -8.91 3.94
N THR A 120 -2.38 -9.59 2.79
CA THR A 120 -1.26 -9.55 1.84
C THR A 120 -1.35 -8.26 1.03
N VAL A 121 -0.31 -7.42 1.06
CA VAL A 121 -0.36 -6.09 0.45
C VAL A 121 0.74 -5.89 -0.59
N PHE A 122 0.34 -5.54 -1.81
CA PHE A 122 1.23 -5.13 -2.89
C PHE A 122 1.16 -3.61 -3.08
N ILE A 123 2.28 -2.93 -2.85
CA ILE A 123 2.43 -1.49 -3.04
C ILE A 123 3.15 -1.27 -4.36
N VAL A 124 2.48 -0.64 -5.33
CA VAL A 124 2.99 -0.48 -6.69
C VAL A 124 3.21 1.00 -6.98
N GLY A 125 4.46 1.37 -7.27
CA GLY A 125 4.85 2.74 -7.59
C GLY A 125 5.80 2.79 -8.79
N ASN A 126 5.89 3.96 -9.42
CA ASN A 126 6.70 4.17 -10.63
C ASN A 126 8.16 4.57 -10.33
N ARG A 127 8.43 5.04 -9.12
CA ARG A 127 9.73 5.52 -8.64
C ARG A 127 10.05 4.85 -7.31
N ARG A 128 11.33 4.87 -6.94
CA ARG A 128 11.81 4.31 -5.66
C ARG A 128 11.12 5.02 -4.50
N MET A 129 10.56 4.26 -3.57
CA MET A 129 9.81 4.78 -2.43
C MET A 129 10.63 4.66 -1.13
N GLU A 130 11.27 5.76 -0.76
CA GLU A 130 12.15 5.86 0.41
C GLU A 130 11.48 6.66 1.54
N TRP A 131 10.42 6.11 2.14
CA TRP A 131 9.63 6.81 3.17
C TRP A 131 10.45 7.25 4.39
N ALA A 132 11.41 6.44 4.85
CA ALA A 132 12.26 6.78 5.99
C ALA A 132 13.15 8.02 5.71
N ALA A 133 13.72 8.08 4.50
CA ALA A 133 14.55 9.21 4.08
C ALA A 133 13.71 10.48 3.92
N ALA A 134 12.54 10.36 3.29
CA ALA A 134 11.60 11.47 3.13
C ALA A 134 11.09 12.00 4.48
N SER A 135 10.76 11.11 5.43
CA SER A 135 10.37 11.49 6.80
C SER A 135 11.48 12.27 7.50
N SER A 136 12.71 11.77 7.45
CA SER A 136 13.87 12.41 8.11
C SER A 136 14.15 13.83 7.58
N ALA A 137 13.85 14.07 6.30
CA ALA A 137 14.05 15.36 5.66
C ALA A 137 12.82 16.30 5.73
N ALA A 138 11.63 15.78 6.06
CA ALA A 138 10.41 16.56 6.12
C ALA A 138 10.44 17.59 7.26
N GLN A 139 10.06 18.84 6.97
CA GLN A 139 9.94 19.90 7.97
C GLN A 139 8.59 19.87 8.69
N ASP A 140 7.53 19.57 7.92
CA ASP A 140 6.18 19.44 8.42
C ASP A 140 6.03 18.24 9.37
N ALA A 141 5.41 18.47 10.53
CA ALA A 141 5.32 17.47 11.58
C ALA A 141 4.33 16.34 11.24
N LEU A 142 3.22 16.67 10.57
CA LEU A 142 2.22 15.69 10.14
C LEU A 142 2.84 14.79 9.07
N LEU A 143 3.44 15.37 8.03
CA LEU A 143 4.11 14.63 6.97
C LEU A 143 5.19 13.70 7.53
N ARG A 144 6.04 14.21 8.44
CA ARG A 144 7.09 13.42 9.09
C ARG A 144 6.51 12.21 9.81
N ALA A 145 5.46 12.41 10.62
CA ALA A 145 4.81 11.35 11.37
C ALA A 145 4.15 10.31 10.46
N SER A 146 3.45 10.74 9.41
CA SER A 146 2.79 9.85 8.45
C SER A 146 3.81 9.00 7.70
N LEU A 147 4.88 9.60 7.16
CA LEU A 147 5.92 8.88 6.42
C LEU A 147 6.71 7.91 7.32
N ASP A 148 6.96 8.27 8.57
CA ASP A 148 7.58 7.37 9.56
C ASP A 148 6.66 6.18 9.90
N GLY A 149 5.37 6.44 10.08
CA GLY A 149 4.36 5.41 10.29
C GLY A 149 4.27 4.43 9.12
N ILE A 150 4.22 4.93 7.89
CA ILE A 150 4.25 4.11 6.66
C ILE A 150 5.53 3.28 6.59
N SER A 151 6.68 3.89 6.85
CA SER A 151 7.98 3.20 6.86
C SER A 151 7.98 2.01 7.84
N ARG A 152 7.45 2.22 9.05
CA ARG A 152 7.33 1.16 10.07
C ARG A 152 6.35 0.05 9.67
N LEU A 153 5.19 0.42 9.14
CA LEU A 153 4.17 -0.54 8.69
C LEU A 153 4.69 -1.42 7.55
N LEU A 154 5.46 -0.86 6.62
CA LEU A 154 6.00 -1.56 5.45
C LEU A 154 7.36 -2.23 5.69
N ALA A 155 7.95 -2.09 6.88
CA ALA A 155 9.29 -2.61 7.19
C ALA A 155 9.42 -4.14 7.00
N GLY A 156 8.31 -4.88 7.10
CA GLY A 156 8.26 -6.32 6.88
C GLY A 156 8.15 -6.76 5.42
N LEU A 157 7.91 -5.83 4.48
CA LEU A 157 7.72 -6.17 3.06
C LEU A 157 9.04 -6.20 2.30
N LYS A 158 9.23 -7.23 1.46
CA LYS A 158 10.36 -7.25 0.51
C LYS A 158 10.13 -6.22 -0.59
N ARG A 159 11.22 -5.58 -1.05
CA ARG A 159 11.22 -4.64 -2.18
C ARG A 159 11.68 -5.34 -3.46
N ILE A 160 10.97 -5.10 -4.56
CA ILE A 160 11.30 -5.58 -5.90
C ILE A 160 11.60 -4.33 -6.74
N GLU A 161 12.88 -4.09 -7.01
CA GLU A 161 13.36 -2.87 -7.67
C GLU A 161 13.84 -3.12 -9.11
N SER A 162 13.83 -4.37 -9.55
CA SER A 162 14.23 -4.75 -10.90
C SER A 162 13.45 -5.96 -11.38
N ASP A 163 13.36 -6.09 -12.70
CA ASP A 163 12.66 -7.18 -13.39
C ASP A 163 13.44 -8.51 -13.31
N GLU A 164 14.76 -8.44 -13.11
CA GLU A 164 15.64 -9.60 -12.93
C GLU A 164 15.52 -10.25 -11.53
N THR A 165 15.16 -9.45 -10.50
CA THR A 165 15.02 -9.92 -9.11
C THR A 165 13.86 -10.91 -8.94
N VAL A 166 12.96 -10.94 -9.92
CA VAL A 166 11.80 -11.82 -9.99
C VAL A 166 12.20 -13.28 -10.22
N ALA A 167 13.36 -13.54 -10.84
CA ALA A 167 13.78 -14.87 -11.27
C ALA A 167 14.32 -15.78 -10.15
N VAL A 168 14.47 -15.31 -8.89
CA VAL A 168 15.30 -16.01 -7.89
C VAL A 168 14.51 -16.86 -6.87
N GLU A 169 13.19 -16.72 -6.71
CA GLU A 169 12.45 -17.54 -5.72
C GLU A 169 11.83 -18.81 -6.35
N GLY A 170 12.66 -19.60 -7.05
CA GLY A 170 12.18 -20.78 -7.77
C GLY A 170 13.25 -21.74 -8.27
N VAL A 171 14.26 -22.10 -7.47
CA VAL A 171 14.93 -23.42 -7.57
C VAL A 171 15.79 -23.69 -6.34
N SER A 172 15.30 -24.58 -5.47
CA SER A 172 16.15 -25.46 -4.68
C SER A 172 15.44 -26.79 -4.59
N GLY A 173 15.49 -27.51 -5.70
CA GLY A 173 15.31 -28.95 -5.74
C GLY A 173 16.63 -29.56 -6.17
N SER A 174 17.31 -30.22 -5.23
CA SER A 174 18.17 -31.39 -5.44
C SER A 174 18.46 -32.01 -4.07
#